data_AF-A0A1Y2MS84-F1
#
_entry.id   AF-A0A1Y2MS84-F1
#
_cell.length_a   1.000
_cell.length_b   1.000
_cell.length_c   1.000
_cell.angle_alpha   90.00
_cell.angle_beta   90.00
_cell.angle_gamma   90.00
#
_symmetry.space_group_name_H-M   'P 1'
#
loop_
_entity.id
_entity.type
_entity.pdbx_description
1 polymer ?
#
loop_
_entity_poly.entity_id
_entity_poly.type
_entity_poly.pdbx_seq_one_letter_code
_entity_poly.pdbx_strand_id
1 'polypeptide(L)'
;MSALTGNSRDDTDGSGAVSPLRRAGRRPVTSRSEIEHIALEMFSDHGFEHTTVDDVASAAGIGRRTFFRYYASKNDVAWGSFDEQLVRMRAVLAAQPADLPVLEGIRRAVLEFNHVEPAEQPWHRRRLRLILGTPALQAHSTLRYAAWREVVADHVAERRGEPASALVPQSIGHACLGVCLAAYERWLADDGAELAGLLDSVFESLIGGWSAELG
;
A
#
# COMPACT_ATOMS: atom_id res chain seq x y z
N MET A 1 -82.04 -34.47 34.36
CA MET A 1 -81.46 -35.68 33.74
C MET A 1 -80.37 -35.26 32.75
N SER A 2 -79.10 -35.52 33.10
CA SER A 2 -77.96 -35.85 32.22
C SER A 2 -77.56 -34.89 31.08
N ALA A 3 -76.28 -34.62 30.76
CA ALA A 3 -75.01 -35.18 31.20
C ALA A 3 -73.85 -34.20 30.87
N LEU A 4 -72.73 -34.46 31.56
CA LEU A 4 -71.36 -33.96 31.38
C LEU A 4 -70.71 -34.43 30.07
N THR A 5 -69.66 -33.68 29.64
CA THR A 5 -68.32 -34.07 29.11
C THR A 5 -67.91 -33.10 27.99
N GLY A 6 -66.67 -32.61 27.83
CA GLY A 6 -65.41 -32.82 28.52
C GLY A 6 -64.29 -32.05 27.78
N ASN A 7 -63.46 -31.33 28.54
CA ASN A 7 -62.00 -31.25 28.53
C ASN A 7 -61.18 -31.21 27.19
N SER A 8 -60.32 -30.19 27.05
CA SER A 8 -58.83 -30.25 27.09
C SER A 8 -58.04 -29.54 25.98
N ARG A 9 -57.10 -28.69 26.44
CA ARG A 9 -55.75 -28.34 25.90
C ARG A 9 -55.72 -27.58 24.56
N ASP A 10 -54.80 -26.66 24.27
CA ASP A 10 -53.47 -26.37 24.78
C ASP A 10 -53.04 -24.94 24.31
N ASP A 11 -51.83 -24.54 24.69
CA ASP A 11 -50.94 -23.60 23.99
C ASP A 11 -50.92 -22.11 24.38
N THR A 12 -50.01 -21.86 25.33
CA THR A 12 -48.94 -20.84 25.35
C THR A 12 -48.81 -19.88 24.15
N ASP A 13 -48.75 -18.57 24.44
CA ASP A 13 -47.72 -17.66 23.92
C ASP A 13 -47.81 -16.34 24.74
N GLY A 14 -46.77 -15.75 25.31
CA GLY A 14 -45.38 -15.75 24.86
C GLY A 14 -44.97 -14.31 24.59
N SER A 15 -44.38 -13.69 25.61
CA SER A 15 -43.33 -12.66 25.52
C SER A 15 -43.50 -11.47 24.56
N GLY A 16 -43.57 -10.28 25.15
CA GLY A 16 -43.42 -9.00 24.44
C GLY A 16 -42.20 -9.00 23.53
N ALA A 17 -42.46 -8.86 22.22
CA ALA A 17 -41.43 -8.75 21.20
C ALA A 17 -40.61 -7.48 21.44
N VAL A 18 -39.42 -7.66 22.01
CA VAL A 18 -38.34 -6.68 21.98
C VAL A 18 -37.94 -6.54 20.51
N SER A 19 -38.29 -5.41 19.91
CA SER A 19 -37.88 -5.07 18.54
C SER A 19 -36.34 -5.02 18.50
N PRO A 20 -35.65 -5.84 17.69
CA PRO A 20 -34.20 -5.75 17.59
C PRO A 20 -33.86 -4.42 16.93
N LEU A 21 -33.18 -3.55 17.69
CA LEU A 21 -32.51 -2.36 17.19
C LEU A 21 -31.75 -2.74 15.91
N ARG A 22 -32.22 -2.23 14.78
CA ARG A 22 -31.48 -2.28 13.52
C ARG A 22 -30.10 -1.67 13.79
N ARG A 23 -29.07 -2.52 13.86
CA ARG A 23 -27.68 -2.08 13.78
C ARG A 23 -27.62 -1.16 12.56
N ALA A 24 -27.31 0.11 12.79
CA ALA A 24 -27.18 1.10 11.74
C ALA A 24 -26.26 0.52 10.68
N GLY A 25 -26.83 0.20 9.51
CA GLY A 25 -26.10 -0.39 8.40
C GLY A 25 -25.05 0.61 7.96
N ARG A 26 -23.79 0.39 8.36
CA ARG A 26 -22.64 1.09 7.81
C ARG A 26 -22.76 0.93 6.28
N ARG A 27 -22.90 2.05 5.58
CA ARG A 27 -22.99 2.03 4.10
C ARG A 27 -21.80 1.21 3.58
N PRO A 28 -22.01 0.33 2.58
CA PRO A 28 -20.91 -0.39 1.97
C PRO A 28 -19.86 0.60 1.49
N VAL A 29 -18.65 0.47 2.02
CA VAL A 29 -17.49 1.22 1.54
C VAL A 29 -17.29 0.86 0.08
N THR A 30 -17.23 1.87 -0.79
CA THR A 30 -17.43 1.66 -2.24
C THR A 30 -16.14 1.84 -3.03
N SER A 31 -15.09 2.42 -2.44
CA SER A 31 -13.81 2.64 -3.12
C SER A 31 -12.67 1.75 -2.58
N ARG A 32 -11.70 1.47 -3.46
CA ARG A 32 -10.46 0.74 -3.13
C ARG A 32 -9.66 1.46 -2.04
N SER A 33 -9.55 2.78 -2.14
CA SER A 33 -8.82 3.63 -1.17
C SER A 33 -9.41 3.53 0.24
N GLU A 34 -10.73 3.57 0.39
CA GLU A 34 -11.35 3.44 1.71
C GLU A 34 -11.12 2.04 2.34
N ILE A 35 -11.08 0.97 1.53
CA ILE A 35 -10.72 -0.38 2.04
C ILE A 35 -9.27 -0.37 2.54
N GLU A 36 -8.35 0.26 1.81
CA GLU A 36 -6.94 0.39 2.21
C GLU A 36 -6.81 1.20 3.50
N HIS A 37 -7.50 2.32 3.62
CA HIS A 37 -7.50 3.14 4.84
C HIS A 37 -7.96 2.32 6.05
N ILE A 38 -9.08 1.61 5.95
CA ILE A 38 -9.58 0.73 7.02
C ILE A 38 -8.55 -0.35 7.37
N ALA A 39 -7.96 -1.01 6.36
CA ALA A 39 -6.95 -2.03 6.59
C ALA A 39 -5.71 -1.47 7.30
N LEU A 40 -5.18 -0.33 6.83
CA LEU A 40 -4.01 0.34 7.41
C LEU A 40 -4.30 0.79 8.85
N GLU A 41 -5.51 1.29 9.11
CA GLU A 41 -5.98 1.63 10.47
C GLU A 41 -5.92 0.40 11.37
N MET A 42 -6.65 -0.66 11.02
CA MET A 42 -6.69 -1.89 11.82
C MET A 42 -5.31 -2.54 12.01
N PHE A 43 -4.49 -2.58 10.96
CA PHE A 43 -3.14 -3.15 11.05
C PHE A 43 -2.23 -2.42 12.02
N SER A 44 -2.36 -1.10 12.15
CA SER A 44 -1.50 -0.37 13.10
C SER A 44 -2.10 -0.29 14.50
N ASP A 45 -3.43 -0.34 14.64
CA ASP A 45 -4.08 -0.24 15.96
C ASP A 45 -4.17 -1.59 16.66
N HIS A 46 -4.45 -2.67 15.93
CA HIS A 46 -4.61 -4.02 16.47
C HIS A 46 -3.40 -4.93 16.19
N GLY A 47 -2.48 -4.47 15.35
CA GLY A 47 -1.34 -5.24 14.87
C GLY A 47 -1.66 -6.03 13.61
N PHE A 48 -0.69 -6.07 12.69
CA PHE A 48 -0.82 -6.75 11.41
C PHE A 48 -1.14 -8.24 11.57
N GLU A 49 -0.48 -8.95 12.48
CA GLU A 49 -0.66 -10.39 12.69
C GLU A 49 -2.03 -10.75 13.27
N HIS A 50 -2.57 -9.92 14.17
CA HIS A 50 -3.85 -10.17 14.82
C HIS A 50 -5.06 -9.75 13.97
N THR A 51 -4.84 -8.98 12.90
CA THR A 51 -5.93 -8.53 12.01
C THR A 51 -6.10 -9.53 10.86
N THR A 52 -7.31 -10.06 10.69
CA THR A 52 -7.64 -10.98 9.59
C THR A 52 -8.28 -10.25 8.40
N VAL A 53 -8.32 -10.92 7.24
CA VAL A 53 -9.06 -10.42 6.07
C VAL A 53 -10.56 -10.29 6.35
N ASP A 54 -11.11 -11.19 7.18
CA ASP A 54 -12.54 -11.14 7.53
C ASP A 54 -12.85 -9.93 8.42
N ASP A 55 -11.94 -9.56 9.33
CA ASP A 55 -12.08 -8.36 10.15
C ASP A 55 -12.12 -7.09 9.29
N VAL A 56 -11.19 -6.98 8.34
CA VAL A 56 -11.14 -5.84 7.40
C VAL A 56 -12.37 -5.81 6.51
N ALA A 57 -12.78 -6.95 5.95
CA ALA A 57 -13.97 -7.04 5.10
C ALA A 57 -15.24 -6.62 5.85
N SER A 58 -15.39 -7.12 7.10
CA SER A 58 -16.48 -6.74 7.99
C SER A 58 -16.49 -5.24 8.29
N ALA A 59 -15.33 -4.67 8.64
CA ALA A 59 -15.19 -3.23 8.92
C ALA A 59 -15.48 -2.36 7.70
N ALA A 60 -15.13 -2.82 6.49
CA ALA A 60 -15.45 -2.17 5.23
C ALA A 60 -16.91 -2.41 4.75
N GLY A 61 -17.69 -3.25 5.43
CA GLY A 61 -19.05 -3.57 5.01
C GLY A 61 -19.11 -4.32 3.67
N ILE A 62 -18.07 -5.11 3.36
CA ILE A 62 -17.97 -5.93 2.16
C ILE A 62 -17.84 -7.42 2.52
N GLY A 63 -18.18 -8.31 1.59
CA GLY A 63 -17.91 -9.74 1.76
C GLY A 63 -16.44 -10.08 1.50
N ARG A 64 -15.95 -11.18 2.08
CA ARG A 64 -14.60 -11.75 1.85
C ARG A 64 -14.28 -11.91 0.36
N ARG A 65 -15.23 -12.42 -0.44
CA ARG A 65 -15.09 -12.55 -1.90
C ARG A 65 -14.85 -11.20 -2.59
N THR A 66 -15.48 -10.13 -2.10
CA THR A 66 -15.27 -8.78 -2.62
C THR A 66 -13.88 -8.27 -2.29
N PHE A 67 -13.37 -8.50 -1.08
CA PHE A 67 -11.98 -8.17 -0.73
C PHE A 67 -10.98 -8.84 -1.69
N PHE A 68 -11.11 -10.16 -1.90
CA PHE A 68 -10.21 -10.92 -2.77
C PHE A 68 -10.30 -10.58 -4.26
N ARG A 69 -11.34 -9.83 -4.68
CA ARG A 69 -11.39 -9.25 -6.03
C ARG A 69 -10.38 -8.12 -6.20
N TYR A 70 -10.03 -7.41 -5.13
CA TYR A 70 -9.09 -6.29 -5.15
C TYR A 70 -7.67 -6.71 -4.76
N TYR A 71 -7.54 -7.64 -3.80
CA TYR A 71 -6.24 -8.02 -3.23
C TYR A 71 -6.08 -9.53 -3.19
N ALA A 72 -4.94 -10.04 -3.68
CA ALA A 72 -4.67 -11.48 -3.66
C ALA A 72 -4.43 -12.01 -2.23
N SER A 73 -3.97 -11.16 -1.31
CA SER A 73 -3.68 -11.52 0.07
C SER A 73 -3.89 -10.35 1.05
N LYS A 74 -3.79 -10.63 2.36
CA LYS A 74 -3.71 -9.60 3.39
C LYS A 74 -2.51 -8.68 3.18
N ASN A 75 -1.38 -9.22 2.72
CA ASN A 75 -0.16 -8.45 2.53
C ASN A 75 -0.31 -7.43 1.39
N ASP A 76 -1.05 -7.79 0.32
CA ASP A 76 -1.20 -6.95 -0.86
C ASP A 76 -1.99 -5.66 -0.61
N VAL A 77 -2.88 -5.62 0.39
CA VAL A 77 -3.62 -4.38 0.71
C VAL A 77 -2.67 -3.26 1.19
N ALA A 78 -1.57 -3.61 1.87
CA ALA A 78 -0.56 -2.64 2.28
C ALA A 78 0.18 -2.02 1.08
N TRP A 79 0.21 -2.70 -0.07
CA TRP A 79 0.83 -2.20 -1.30
C TRP A 79 -0.16 -1.46 -2.22
N GLY A 80 -1.46 -1.58 -1.96
CA GLY A 80 -2.51 -0.83 -2.64
C GLY A 80 -2.43 -1.01 -4.15
N SER A 81 -2.30 0.09 -4.89
CA SER A 81 -2.25 0.12 -6.37
C SER A 81 -0.82 0.14 -6.92
N PHE A 82 0.12 -0.58 -6.29
CA PHE A 82 1.54 -0.56 -6.65
C PHE A 82 1.81 -0.90 -8.13
N ASP A 83 1.14 -1.89 -8.69
CA ASP A 83 1.36 -2.26 -10.10
C ASP A 83 0.95 -1.15 -11.06
N GLU A 84 -0.12 -0.41 -10.74
CA GLU A 84 -0.53 0.78 -11.49
C GLU A 84 0.49 1.92 -11.31
N GLN A 85 1.10 2.06 -10.13
CA GLN A 85 2.19 3.02 -9.91
C GLN A 85 3.43 2.68 -10.74
N LEU A 86 3.80 1.40 -10.87
CA LEU A 86 4.91 0.97 -11.73
C LEU A 86 4.62 1.27 -13.21
N VAL A 87 3.39 1.04 -13.67
CA VAL A 87 2.96 1.41 -15.03
C VAL A 87 3.12 2.92 -15.26
N ARG A 88 2.69 3.75 -14.29
CA ARG A 88 2.87 5.20 -14.35
C ARG A 88 4.35 5.59 -14.36
N MET A 89 5.18 4.98 -13.51
CA MET A 89 6.62 5.23 -13.47
C MET A 89 7.28 4.94 -14.82
N ARG A 90 6.94 3.81 -15.46
CA ARG A 90 7.41 3.47 -16.82
C ARG A 90 7.00 4.54 -17.83
N ALA A 91 5.75 5.01 -17.78
CA ALA A 91 5.27 6.05 -18.67
C ALA A 91 6.00 7.39 -18.46
N VAL A 92 6.25 7.79 -17.21
CA VAL A 92 7.01 9.00 -16.87
C VAL A 92 8.43 8.93 -17.41
N LEU A 93 9.09 7.78 -17.29
CA LEU A 93 10.44 7.54 -17.80
C LEU A 93 10.49 7.55 -19.33
N ALA A 94 9.52 6.90 -20.00
CA ALA A 94 9.43 6.85 -21.45
C ALA A 94 9.11 8.22 -22.10
N ALA A 95 8.44 9.11 -21.36
CA ALA A 95 8.12 10.45 -21.84
C ALA A 95 9.28 11.46 -21.71
N GLN A 96 10.40 11.08 -21.11
CA GLN A 96 11.53 12.01 -20.93
C GLN A 96 12.26 12.30 -22.25
N PRO A 97 12.82 13.51 -22.43
CA PRO A 97 13.68 13.83 -23.56
C PRO A 97 14.90 12.90 -23.64
N ALA A 98 15.29 12.52 -24.87
CA ALA A 98 16.40 11.60 -25.10
C ALA A 98 17.78 12.17 -24.70
N ASP A 99 17.90 13.50 -24.59
CA ASP A 99 19.08 14.23 -24.15
C ASP A 99 19.13 14.48 -22.64
N LEU A 100 18.05 14.19 -21.90
CA LEU A 100 18.03 14.32 -20.44
C LEU A 100 18.97 13.29 -19.80
N PRO A 101 19.87 13.67 -18.88
CA PRO A 101 20.72 12.71 -18.18
C PRO A 101 19.90 11.59 -17.52
N VAL A 102 20.37 10.34 -17.63
CA VAL A 102 19.60 9.14 -17.22
C VAL A 102 19.20 9.20 -15.74
N LEU A 103 20.12 9.54 -14.84
CA LEU A 103 19.84 9.63 -13.41
C LEU A 103 18.90 10.80 -13.06
N GLU A 104 18.92 11.89 -13.84
CA GLU A 104 17.97 12.99 -13.67
C GLU A 104 16.55 12.56 -14.09
N GLY A 105 16.41 11.78 -15.16
CA GLY A 105 15.14 11.16 -15.54
C GLY A 105 14.59 10.24 -14.44
N ILE A 106 15.47 9.45 -13.81
CA ILE A 106 15.09 8.58 -12.69
C ILE A 106 14.67 9.41 -11.46
N ARG A 107 15.44 10.45 -11.09
CA ARG A 107 15.10 11.37 -9.99
C ARG A 107 13.68 11.92 -10.15
N ARG A 108 13.34 12.44 -11.33
CA ARG A 108 11.99 12.95 -11.65
C ARG A 108 10.91 11.88 -11.51
N ALA A 109 11.17 10.68 -12.05
CA ALA A 109 10.22 9.58 -11.95
C ALA A 109 9.99 9.10 -10.51
N VAL A 110 11.03 9.13 -9.66
CA VAL A 110 10.92 8.76 -8.25
C VAL A 110 10.17 9.81 -7.44
N LEU A 111 10.39 11.09 -7.70
CA LEU A 111 9.63 12.18 -7.06
C LEU A 111 8.15 12.09 -7.42
N GLU A 112 7.84 11.86 -8.70
CA GLU A 112 6.47 11.65 -9.17
C GLU A 112 5.84 10.38 -8.58
N PHE A 113 6.61 9.26 -8.52
CA PHE A 113 6.14 8.01 -7.93
C PHE A 113 5.73 8.14 -6.46
N ASN A 114 6.41 9.01 -5.72
CA ASN A 114 6.15 9.30 -4.30
C ASN A 114 5.27 10.52 -4.07
N HIS A 115 4.79 11.17 -5.13
CA HIS A 115 3.87 12.27 -4.99
C HIS A 115 2.50 11.76 -4.53
N VAL A 116 2.04 12.26 -3.38
CA VAL A 116 0.72 11.97 -2.84
C VAL A 116 0.05 13.27 -2.43
N GLU A 117 -1.26 13.34 -2.65
CA GLU A 117 -2.08 14.48 -2.26
C GLU A 117 -1.95 14.75 -0.74
N PRO A 118 -2.01 16.01 -0.29
CA PRO A 118 -1.88 16.34 1.14
C PRO A 118 -2.81 15.56 2.06
N ALA A 119 -4.03 15.26 1.60
CA ALA A 119 -5.01 14.47 2.35
C ALA A 119 -4.61 12.99 2.53
N GLU A 120 -3.78 12.45 1.64
CA GLU A 120 -3.31 11.06 1.66
C GLU A 120 -1.96 10.90 2.38
N GLN A 121 -1.26 11.99 2.68
CA GLN A 121 0.04 11.95 3.36
C GLN A 121 0.04 11.15 4.68
N PRO A 122 -0.97 11.29 5.58
CA PRO A 122 -1.02 10.49 6.80
C PRO A 122 -1.12 8.98 6.50
N TRP A 123 -1.89 8.60 5.48
CA TRP A 123 -2.05 7.22 5.05
C TRP A 123 -0.79 6.67 4.40
N HIS A 124 -0.09 7.48 3.61
CA HIS A 124 1.21 7.13 3.03
C HIS A 124 2.25 6.87 4.13
N ARG A 125 2.32 7.75 5.15
CA ARG A 125 3.21 7.58 6.31
C ARG A 125 2.90 6.30 7.08
N ARG A 126 1.60 6.03 7.34
CA ARG A 126 1.14 4.81 8.02
C ARG A 126 1.49 3.55 7.22
N ARG A 127 1.30 3.60 5.90
CA ARG A 127 1.64 2.52 4.97
C ARG A 127 3.13 2.18 4.99
N LEU A 128 4.00 3.17 4.83
CA LEU A 128 5.46 2.93 4.84
C LEU A 128 5.94 2.45 6.21
N ARG A 129 5.38 2.96 7.32
CA ARG A 129 5.67 2.44 8.65
C ARG A 129 5.32 0.96 8.80
N LEU A 130 4.18 0.53 8.26
CA LEU A 130 3.79 -0.89 8.27
C LEU A 130 4.73 -1.73 7.39
N ILE A 131 5.00 -1.30 6.16
CA ILE A 131 5.85 -2.05 5.21
C ILE A 131 7.28 -2.21 5.76
N LEU A 132 7.85 -1.14 6.30
CA LEU A 132 9.23 -1.13 6.79
C LEU A 132 9.37 -1.64 8.22
N GLY A 133 8.30 -1.69 9.01
CA GLY A 133 8.32 -2.13 10.41
C GLY A 133 7.76 -3.53 10.68
N THR A 134 7.09 -4.15 9.71
CA THR A 134 6.42 -5.47 9.92
C THR A 134 7.19 -6.58 9.18
N PRO A 135 7.74 -7.60 9.87
CA PRO A 135 8.54 -8.65 9.24
C PRO A 135 7.83 -9.38 8.08
N ALA A 136 6.54 -9.69 8.23
CA ALA A 136 5.77 -10.34 7.16
C ALA A 136 5.63 -9.45 5.91
N LEU A 137 5.50 -8.14 6.07
CA LEU A 137 5.43 -7.19 4.95
C LEU A 137 6.81 -6.93 4.34
N GLN A 138 7.87 -6.90 5.15
CA GLN A 138 9.24 -6.84 4.66
C GLN A 138 9.56 -8.07 3.79
N ALA A 139 9.19 -9.28 4.23
CA ALA A 139 9.36 -10.48 3.43
C ALA A 139 8.57 -10.40 2.10
N HIS A 140 7.30 -9.97 2.16
CA HIS A 140 6.45 -9.75 0.99
C HIS A 140 6.98 -8.69 0.02
N SER A 141 7.72 -7.70 0.53
CA SER A 141 8.27 -6.59 -0.24
C SER A 141 9.30 -7.02 -1.29
N THR A 142 9.94 -8.18 -1.12
CA THR A 142 11.05 -8.66 -1.97
C THR A 142 10.72 -8.59 -3.46
N LEU A 143 9.55 -9.10 -3.86
CA LEU A 143 9.11 -9.09 -5.26
C LEU A 143 8.68 -7.70 -5.73
N ARG A 144 8.09 -6.89 -4.85
CA ARG A 144 7.66 -5.52 -5.17
C ARG A 144 8.87 -4.61 -5.43
N TYR A 145 9.88 -4.71 -4.58
CA TYR A 145 11.15 -4.02 -4.75
C TYR A 145 11.96 -4.55 -5.94
N ALA A 146 11.85 -5.83 -6.29
CA ALA A 146 12.41 -6.34 -7.54
C ALA A 146 11.74 -5.70 -8.76
N ALA A 147 10.41 -5.72 -8.82
CA ALA A 147 9.66 -5.12 -9.92
C ALA A 147 9.92 -3.61 -10.07
N TRP A 148 10.07 -2.89 -8.96
CA TRP A 148 10.46 -1.48 -8.99
C TRP A 148 11.87 -1.26 -9.56
N ARG A 149 12.85 -2.08 -9.13
CA ARG A 149 14.22 -2.01 -9.65
C ARG A 149 14.29 -2.34 -11.13
N GLU A 150 13.46 -3.27 -11.60
CA GLU A 150 13.35 -3.63 -13.01
C GLU A 150 12.89 -2.44 -13.86
N VAL A 151 11.94 -1.62 -13.38
CA VAL A 151 11.55 -0.38 -14.09
C VAL A 151 12.75 0.55 -14.31
N VAL A 152 13.56 0.74 -13.27
CA VAL A 152 14.77 1.58 -13.34
C VAL A 152 15.81 0.94 -14.26
N ALA A 153 16.07 -0.35 -14.10
CA ALA A 153 17.04 -1.07 -14.92
C ALA A 153 16.67 -1.05 -16.41
N ASP A 154 15.40 -1.30 -16.75
CA ASP A 154 14.90 -1.26 -18.13
C ASP A 154 15.16 0.11 -18.78
N HIS A 155 14.85 1.20 -18.06
CA HIS A 155 15.08 2.55 -18.57
C HIS A 155 16.57 2.83 -18.81
N VAL A 156 17.43 2.44 -17.86
CA VAL A 156 18.88 2.61 -17.99
C VAL A 156 19.41 1.81 -19.18
N ALA A 157 18.95 0.58 -19.35
CA ALA A 157 19.36 -0.31 -20.44
C ALA A 157 18.98 0.27 -21.81
N GLU A 158 17.74 0.76 -21.95
CA GLU A 158 17.26 1.42 -23.16
C GLU A 158 18.13 2.64 -23.52
N ARG A 159 18.41 3.51 -22.54
CA ARG A 159 19.24 4.71 -22.75
C ARG A 159 20.69 4.41 -23.11
N ARG A 160 21.19 3.22 -22.76
CA ARG A 160 22.57 2.77 -22.99
C ARG A 160 22.71 1.80 -24.16
N GLY A 161 21.61 1.30 -24.73
CA GLY A 161 21.63 0.30 -25.78
C GLY A 161 22.17 -1.07 -25.33
N GLU A 162 21.94 -1.45 -24.07
CA GLU A 162 22.42 -2.71 -23.48
C GLU A 162 21.26 -3.51 -22.84
N PRO A 163 21.44 -4.81 -22.53
CA PRO A 163 20.40 -5.60 -21.86
C PRO A 163 20.15 -5.13 -20.43
N ALA A 164 18.89 -5.15 -19.98
CA ALA A 164 18.54 -4.80 -18.60
C ALA A 164 19.19 -5.70 -17.53
N SER A 165 19.61 -6.91 -17.91
CA SER A 165 20.37 -7.84 -17.06
C SER A 165 21.87 -7.51 -16.95
N ALA A 166 22.37 -6.52 -17.68
CA ALA A 166 23.75 -6.08 -17.55
C ALA A 166 24.05 -5.53 -16.15
N LEU A 167 25.33 -5.52 -15.77
CA LEU A 167 25.74 -5.13 -14.41
C LEU A 167 25.37 -3.67 -14.10
N VAL A 168 25.54 -2.75 -15.05
CA VAL A 168 25.32 -1.31 -14.82
C VAL A 168 23.84 -0.98 -14.59
N PRO A 169 22.87 -1.41 -15.42
CA PRO A 169 21.45 -1.14 -15.19
C PRO A 169 20.94 -1.75 -13.88
N GLN A 170 21.36 -2.97 -13.58
CA GLN A 170 21.02 -3.62 -12.31
C GLN A 170 21.59 -2.85 -11.11
N SER A 171 22.87 -2.46 -11.18
CA SER A 171 23.53 -1.70 -10.10
C SER A 171 22.83 -0.36 -9.85
N ILE A 172 22.44 0.35 -10.90
CA ILE A 172 21.70 1.62 -10.78
C ILE A 172 20.32 1.38 -10.15
N GLY A 173 19.58 0.34 -10.59
CA GLY A 173 18.30 -0.03 -9.97
C GLY A 173 18.45 -0.29 -8.47
N HIS A 174 19.45 -1.08 -8.07
CA HIS A 174 19.76 -1.35 -6.67
C HIS A 174 20.14 -0.09 -5.87
N ALA A 175 21.01 0.76 -6.41
CA ALA A 175 21.43 1.99 -5.76
C ALA A 175 20.25 2.95 -5.55
N CYS A 176 19.42 3.14 -6.57
CA CYS A 176 18.23 4.00 -6.50
C CYS A 176 17.25 3.50 -5.43
N LEU A 177 17.02 2.18 -5.33
CA LEU A 177 16.16 1.62 -4.28
C LEU A 177 16.77 1.87 -2.90
N GLY A 178 18.08 1.67 -2.75
CA GLY A 178 18.78 1.87 -1.47
C GLY A 178 18.62 3.29 -0.94
N VAL A 179 18.83 4.31 -1.78
CA VAL A 179 18.65 5.71 -1.36
C VAL A 179 17.20 6.06 -1.07
N CYS A 180 16.23 5.47 -1.79
CA CYS A 180 14.80 5.66 -1.48
C CYS A 180 14.45 5.08 -0.10
N LEU A 181 14.92 3.86 0.22
CA LEU A 181 14.67 3.24 1.52
C LEU A 181 15.26 4.07 2.66
N ALA A 182 16.50 4.57 2.50
CA ALA A 182 17.11 5.47 3.48
C ALA A 182 16.30 6.76 3.68
N ALA A 183 15.79 7.36 2.59
CA ALA A 183 14.93 8.53 2.66
C ALA A 183 13.60 8.24 3.37
N TYR A 184 12.96 7.09 3.10
CA TYR A 184 11.73 6.68 3.81
C TYR A 184 11.98 6.49 5.31
N GLU A 185 13.06 5.80 5.68
CA GLU A 185 13.42 5.57 7.08
C GLU A 185 13.68 6.89 7.82
N ARG A 186 14.45 7.80 7.20
CA ARG A 186 14.68 9.14 7.76
C ARG A 186 13.38 9.93 7.90
N TRP A 187 12.53 9.90 6.87
CA TRP A 187 11.25 10.57 6.90
C TRP A 187 10.37 10.03 8.02
N LEU A 188 10.31 8.72 8.22
CA LEU A 188 9.50 8.10 9.27
C LEU A 188 10.01 8.37 10.70
N ALA A 189 11.30 8.68 10.85
CA ALA A 189 11.92 9.01 12.12
C ALA A 189 11.75 10.50 12.53
N ASP A 190 11.40 11.37 11.58
CA ASP A 190 11.34 12.83 11.77
C ASP A 190 10.01 13.39 11.24
N ASP A 191 9.11 13.79 12.15
CA ASP A 191 7.80 14.34 11.77
C ASP A 191 7.88 15.74 11.13
N GLY A 192 9.03 16.42 11.23
CA GLY A 192 9.27 17.70 10.57
C GLY A 192 9.86 17.58 9.16
N ALA A 193 10.24 16.37 8.73
CA ALA A 193 10.86 16.16 7.44
C ALA A 193 9.84 16.01 6.30
N GLU A 194 10.17 16.54 5.13
CA GLU A 194 9.41 16.36 3.90
C GLU A 194 10.04 15.26 3.04
N LEU A 195 9.27 14.22 2.72
CA LEU A 195 9.76 13.08 1.95
C LEU A 195 10.30 13.49 0.57
N ALA A 196 9.61 14.41 -0.11
CA ALA A 196 10.04 14.90 -1.40
C ALA A 196 11.43 15.54 -1.32
N GLY A 197 11.67 16.42 -0.34
CA GLY A 197 12.99 17.05 -0.15
C GLY A 197 14.10 16.06 0.22
N LEU A 198 13.78 15.03 1.01
CA LEU A 198 14.74 13.95 1.32
C LEU A 198 15.11 13.14 0.07
N LEU A 199 14.12 12.73 -0.73
CA LEU A 199 14.35 12.02 -1.99
C LEU A 199 15.15 12.89 -2.96
N ASP A 200 14.80 14.17 -3.08
CA ASP A 200 15.48 15.13 -3.94
C ASP A 200 16.97 15.23 -3.60
N SER A 201 17.27 15.41 -2.32
CA SER A 201 18.64 15.53 -1.79
C SER A 201 19.47 14.26 -1.99
N VAL A 202 18.93 13.07 -1.68
CA VAL A 202 19.72 11.83 -1.85
C VAL A 202 20.00 11.51 -3.32
N PHE A 203 19.11 11.89 -4.24
CA PHE A 203 19.36 11.75 -5.67
C PHE A 203 20.36 12.78 -6.19
N GLU A 204 20.37 14.00 -5.67
CA GLU A 204 21.42 14.98 -5.97
C GLU A 204 22.80 14.47 -5.55
N SER A 205 22.93 13.93 -4.33
CA SER A 205 24.17 13.29 -3.88
C SER A 205 24.57 12.07 -4.73
N LEU A 206 23.59 11.24 -5.14
CA LEU A 206 23.85 10.11 -6.03
C LEU A 206 24.36 10.55 -7.42
N ILE A 207 23.82 11.65 -7.96
CA ILE A 207 24.23 12.23 -9.24
C ILE A 207 25.61 12.89 -9.15
N GLY A 208 25.86 13.65 -8.08
CA GLY A 208 27.14 14.31 -7.82
C GLY A 208 28.28 13.35 -7.48
N GLY A 209 27.93 12.16 -6.98
CA GLY A 209 28.86 11.14 -6.55
C GLY A 209 29.41 11.42 -5.14
N TRP A 210 29.45 10.39 -4.31
CA TRP A 210 29.89 10.52 -2.91
C TRP A 210 31.39 10.73 -2.73
N SER A 211 32.21 10.58 -3.77
CA SER A 211 33.66 10.85 -3.66
C SER A 211 33.93 12.30 -3.25
N ALA A 212 33.13 13.27 -3.71
CA ALA A 212 33.28 14.65 -3.29
C ALA A 212 32.75 14.92 -1.87
N GLU A 213 31.80 14.11 -1.38
CA GLU A 213 31.17 14.25 -0.07
C GLU A 213 31.94 13.49 1.04
N LEU A 214 32.65 12.43 0.68
CA LEU A 214 33.35 11.53 1.60
C LEU A 214 34.87 11.75 1.66
N GLY A 215 35.45 12.50 0.72
CA GLY A 215 36.88 12.85 0.68
C GLY A 215 37.58 12.49 -0.62
#